data_AF-A0A434M1P0-F1
#
_entry.id   AF-A0A434M1P0-F1
#
_cell.length_a   1.000
_cell.length_b   1.000
_cell.length_c   1.000
_cell.angle_alpha   90.00
_cell.angle_beta   90.00
_cell.angle_gamma   90.00
#
_symmetry.space_group_name_H-M   'P 1'
#
loop_
_entity.id
_entity.type
_entity.pdbx_description
1 polymer ?
#
loop_
_entity_poly.entity_id
_entity_poly.type
_entity_poly.pdbx_seq_one_letter_code
_entity_poly.pdbx_strand_id
1 'polypeptide(L)'
;LEVDPPHRLVMTWKAPWDGDNVTTVVYMLEAVEAGTRLTLRHQGFGARKESCRAHGSGWEHVLGWLGDFLTSEGNGKPQAVFHCRLIPPRSDFAFTMTAAEEALMKQHSDYLHRKLAEGRVLLFGPVADPAGPWGLGIVRAEDEQGARELTEADPTVRSGLGFRYEILPLITAVT
;
A
#
# COMPACT_ATOMS: atom_id res chain seq x y z
N LEU A 1 16.58 -10.74 26.36
CA LEU A 1 16.71 -10.07 25.04
C LEU A 1 18.15 -10.29 24.58
N GLU A 2 18.35 -10.60 23.31
CA GLU A 2 19.66 -11.00 22.77
C GLU A 2 19.78 -10.48 21.33
N VAL A 3 20.95 -9.95 20.95
CA VAL A 3 21.28 -9.56 19.58
C VAL A 3 22.69 -10.09 19.31
N ASP A 4 22.79 -11.09 18.45
CA ASP A 4 24.05 -11.75 18.09
C ASP A 4 24.16 -11.83 16.55
N PRO A 5 24.68 -10.78 15.90
CA PRO A 5 24.78 -10.75 14.44
C PRO A 5 25.88 -11.70 13.91
N PRO A 6 25.67 -12.35 12.75
CA PRO A 6 24.45 -12.35 11.91
C PRO A 6 23.45 -13.45 12.28
N HIS A 7 23.62 -14.14 13.41
CA HIS A 7 23.03 -15.45 13.66
C HIS A 7 21.70 -15.44 14.40
N ARG A 8 21.48 -14.49 15.31
CA ARG A 8 20.40 -14.63 16.28
C ARG A 8 19.86 -13.31 16.83
N LEU A 9 18.54 -13.26 16.99
CA LEU A 9 17.81 -12.16 17.62
C LEU A 9 16.74 -12.73 18.55
N VAL A 10 16.69 -12.24 19.79
CA VAL A 10 15.66 -12.59 20.78
C VAL A 10 15.01 -11.33 21.30
N MET A 11 13.71 -11.20 21.04
CA MET A 11 12.90 -10.06 21.47
C MET A 11 11.67 -10.49 22.29
N THR A 12 11.20 -9.62 23.17
CA THR A 12 9.90 -9.76 23.81
C THR A 12 8.83 -9.11 22.95
N TRP A 13 7.63 -9.68 22.94
CA TRP A 13 6.50 -9.17 22.19
C TRP A 13 5.28 -9.04 23.12
N LYS A 14 4.58 -7.89 23.03
CA LYS A 14 3.32 -7.65 23.74
C LYS A 14 2.31 -7.14 22.72
N ALA A 15 1.36 -7.98 22.34
CA ALA A 15 0.30 -7.60 21.41
C ALA A 15 -0.75 -6.75 22.14
N PRO A 16 -1.15 -5.57 21.62
CA PRO A 16 -2.11 -4.70 22.30
C PRO A 16 -3.51 -5.32 22.45
N TRP A 17 -3.82 -6.35 21.64
CA TRP A 17 -5.07 -7.10 21.70
C TRP A 17 -5.02 -8.38 22.55
N ASP A 18 -3.85 -8.80 23.07
CA ASP A 18 -3.68 -10.01 23.91
C ASP A 18 -3.42 -9.65 25.39
N GLY A 19 -3.97 -8.51 25.82
CA GLY A 19 -3.90 -8.01 27.19
C GLY A 19 -2.46 -7.82 27.69
N ASP A 20 -2.16 -8.34 28.87
CA ASP A 20 -0.83 -8.27 29.50
C ASP A 20 0.10 -9.43 29.14
N ASN A 21 -0.23 -10.21 28.11
CA ASN A 21 0.61 -11.31 27.69
C ASN A 21 1.94 -10.80 27.09
N VAL A 22 3.05 -11.19 27.70
CA VAL A 22 4.39 -10.93 27.18
C VAL A 22 4.99 -12.24 26.71
N THR A 23 5.23 -12.35 25.42
CA THR A 23 5.82 -13.51 24.77
C THR A 23 7.26 -13.23 24.34
N THR A 24 7.95 -14.26 23.88
CA THR A 24 9.31 -14.15 23.33
C THR A 24 9.34 -14.66 21.91
N VAL A 25 9.96 -13.90 21.01
CA VAL A 25 10.23 -14.25 19.62
C VAL A 25 11.72 -14.43 19.43
N VAL A 26 12.10 -15.56 18.85
CA VAL A 26 13.48 -15.93 18.57
C VAL A 26 13.63 -16.12 17.07
N TYR A 27 14.58 -15.41 16.46
CA TYR A 27 15.02 -15.61 15.09
C TYR A 27 16.39 -16.28 15.11
N MET A 28 16.58 -17.25 14.22
CA MET A 28 17.86 -17.90 13.97
C MET A 28 18.13 -17.91 12.47
N LEU A 29 19.31 -17.45 12.08
CA LEU A 29 19.76 -17.39 10.70
C LEU A 29 20.96 -18.33 10.53
N GLU A 30 20.80 -19.30 9.65
CA GLU A 30 21.82 -20.29 9.33
C GLU A 30 22.15 -20.22 7.85
N ALA A 31 23.43 -20.09 7.51
CA ALA A 31 23.86 -20.25 6.12
C ALA A 31 23.66 -21.73 5.71
N VAL A 32 23.04 -21.93 4.55
CA VAL A 32 22.89 -23.23 3.90
C VAL A 32 23.38 -23.13 2.46
N GLU A 33 23.65 -24.25 1.80
CA GLU A 33 24.23 -24.27 0.45
C GLU A 33 23.47 -23.40 -0.57
N ALA A 34 22.13 -23.38 -0.48
CA ALA A 34 21.25 -22.65 -1.38
C ALA A 34 20.78 -21.27 -0.85
N GLY A 35 21.39 -20.73 0.20
CA GLY A 35 21.04 -19.41 0.76
C GLY A 35 21.00 -19.36 2.28
N THR A 36 19.99 -18.71 2.86
CA THR A 36 19.82 -18.57 4.31
C THR A 36 18.57 -19.28 4.78
N ARG A 37 18.71 -20.13 5.81
CA ARG A 37 17.57 -20.68 6.55
C ARG A 37 17.23 -19.75 7.70
N LEU A 38 16.01 -19.21 7.69
CA LEU A 38 15.43 -18.51 8.82
C LEU A 38 14.52 -19.46 9.61
N THR A 39 14.82 -19.64 10.89
CA THR A 39 13.93 -20.31 11.84
C THR A 39 13.37 -19.30 12.83
N LEU A 40 12.04 -19.24 12.93
CA LEU A 40 11.33 -18.40 13.91
C LEU A 40 10.64 -19.26 14.97
N ARG A 41 10.83 -18.90 16.25
CA ARG A 41 10.09 -19.48 17.36
C ARG A 41 9.42 -18.39 18.19
N HIS A 42 8.10 -18.41 18.26
CA HIS A 42 7.30 -17.56 19.14
C HIS A 42 6.75 -18.41 20.30
N GLN A 43 7.12 -18.07 21.52
CA GLN A 43 6.78 -18.84 22.72
C GLN A 43 6.33 -17.94 23.88
N GLY A 44 5.78 -18.55 24.94
CA GLY A 44 5.27 -17.82 26.11
C GLY A 44 3.75 -17.69 26.16
N PHE A 45 3.00 -18.40 25.31
CA PHE A 45 1.53 -18.34 25.28
C PHE A 45 0.84 -19.05 26.46
N GLY A 46 1.52 -19.95 27.18
CA GLY A 46 0.94 -20.72 28.28
C GLY A 46 -0.34 -21.47 27.83
N ALA A 47 -1.44 -21.26 28.54
CA ALA A 47 -2.74 -21.86 28.22
C ALA A 47 -3.46 -21.24 27.00
N ARG A 48 -2.95 -20.13 26.45
CA ARG A 48 -3.58 -19.37 25.34
C ARG A 48 -3.34 -20.02 23.98
N LYS A 49 -3.84 -21.25 23.79
CA LYS A 49 -3.63 -22.04 22.57
C LYS A 49 -4.16 -21.37 21.30
N GLU A 50 -5.25 -20.62 21.41
CA GLU A 50 -5.83 -19.88 20.28
C GLU A 50 -4.94 -18.71 19.86
N SER A 51 -4.47 -17.89 20.82
CA SER A 51 -3.49 -16.83 20.55
C SER A 51 -2.23 -17.39 19.90
N CYS A 52 -1.72 -18.53 20.40
CA CYS A 52 -0.57 -19.23 19.79
C CYS A 52 -0.81 -19.60 18.32
N ARG A 53 -1.99 -20.14 17.99
CA ARG A 53 -2.35 -20.50 16.60
C ARG A 53 -2.49 -19.26 15.71
N ALA A 54 -3.19 -18.24 16.19
CA ALA A 54 -3.40 -16.99 15.46
C ALA A 54 -2.06 -16.30 15.13
N HIS A 55 -1.12 -16.28 16.08
CA HIS A 55 0.23 -15.77 15.82
C HIS A 55 0.98 -16.64 14.81
N GLY A 56 0.82 -17.97 14.86
CA GLY A 56 1.37 -18.88 13.85
C GLY A 56 0.93 -18.51 12.43
N SER A 57 -0.38 -18.38 12.21
CA SER A 57 -0.92 -17.95 10.91
C SER A 57 -0.45 -16.53 10.54
N GLY A 58 -0.32 -15.62 11.51
CA GLY A 58 0.27 -14.30 11.25
C GLY A 58 1.71 -14.37 10.75
N TRP A 59 2.53 -15.23 11.35
CA TRP A 59 3.93 -15.42 10.93
C TRP A 59 4.07 -16.02 9.54
N GLU A 60 3.16 -16.91 9.12
CA GLU A 60 3.15 -17.44 7.75
C GLU A 60 2.99 -16.32 6.72
N HIS A 61 2.09 -15.36 6.96
CA HIS A 61 1.92 -14.19 6.09
C HIS A 61 3.17 -13.29 6.10
N VAL A 62 3.70 -12.98 7.29
CA VAL A 62 4.89 -12.11 7.43
C VAL A 62 6.12 -12.72 6.73
N LEU A 63 6.34 -14.03 6.88
CA LEU A 63 7.44 -14.72 6.22
C LEU A 63 7.23 -14.85 4.71
N GLY A 64 5.98 -14.94 4.25
CA GLY A 64 5.64 -14.78 2.82
C GLY A 64 6.09 -13.43 2.28
N TRP A 65 5.71 -12.32 2.94
CA TRP A 65 6.12 -10.97 2.53
C TRP A 65 7.64 -10.78 2.57
N LEU A 66 8.33 -11.37 3.55
CA LEU A 66 9.79 -11.35 3.58
C LEU A 66 10.38 -12.10 2.38
N GLY A 67 9.80 -13.25 2.00
CA GLY A 67 10.17 -13.97 0.79
C GLY A 67 10.01 -13.12 -0.47
N ASP A 68 8.85 -12.48 -0.63
CA ASP A 68 8.57 -11.59 -1.76
C ASP A 68 9.56 -10.41 -1.79
N PHE A 69 9.80 -9.79 -0.63
CA PHE A 69 10.76 -8.69 -0.49
C PHE A 69 12.17 -9.10 -0.93
N LEU A 70 12.65 -10.27 -0.48
CA LEU A 70 13.98 -10.77 -0.81
C LEU A 70 14.12 -11.23 -2.27
N THR A 71 13.05 -11.73 -2.88
CA THR A 71 13.04 -12.27 -4.26
C THR A 71 12.71 -11.22 -5.31
N SER A 72 12.19 -10.05 -4.93
CA SER A 72 11.87 -8.95 -5.84
C SER A 72 13.07 -8.28 -6.54
N GLU A 73 14.28 -8.87 -6.48
CA GLU A 73 15.56 -8.41 -7.05
C GLU A 73 15.63 -6.91 -7.42
N GLY A 74 16.08 -6.08 -6.48
CA GLY A 74 16.75 -4.82 -6.79
C GLY A 74 15.90 -3.53 -6.75
N ASN A 75 16.10 -2.77 -5.67
CA ASN A 75 16.15 -1.30 -5.68
C ASN A 75 14.83 -0.48 -5.76
N GLY A 76 13.69 -1.01 -5.33
CA GLY A 76 12.50 -0.18 -5.05
C GLY A 76 12.27 -0.03 -3.55
N LYS A 77 12.15 1.20 -3.02
CA LYS A 77 11.51 1.39 -1.71
C LYS A 77 10.13 0.70 -1.72
N PRO A 78 9.65 0.15 -0.58
CA PRO A 78 8.27 -0.33 -0.49
C PRO A 78 7.33 0.75 -1.01
N GLN A 79 6.61 0.47 -2.09
CA GLN A 79 5.71 1.47 -2.67
C GLN A 79 4.37 1.38 -1.96
N ALA A 80 3.96 2.48 -1.35
CA ALA A 80 2.63 2.65 -0.79
C ALA A 80 1.59 2.78 -1.91
N VAL A 81 0.36 2.37 -1.60
CA VAL A 81 -0.79 2.51 -2.50
C VAL A 81 -1.71 3.58 -1.95
N PHE A 82 -2.18 4.47 -2.81
CA PHE A 82 -3.01 5.61 -2.46
C PHE A 82 -4.34 5.57 -3.22
N HIS A 83 -5.41 5.81 -2.48
CA HIS A 83 -6.72 6.15 -3.04
C HIS A 83 -6.71 7.64 -3.37
N CYS A 84 -6.75 7.96 -4.66
CA CYS A 84 -6.81 9.32 -5.18
C CYS A 84 -8.22 9.57 -5.73
N ARG A 85 -8.95 10.48 -5.10
CA ARG A 85 -10.29 10.91 -5.54
C ARG A 85 -10.19 12.28 -6.21
N LEU A 86 -10.42 12.31 -7.52
CA LEU A 86 -10.59 13.54 -8.30
C LEU A 86 -11.99 14.10 -8.09
N ILE A 87 -12.09 15.25 -7.44
CA ILE A 87 -13.34 15.97 -7.23
C ILE A 87 -13.49 17.03 -8.33
N PRO A 88 -14.56 16.97 -9.14
CA PRO A 88 -14.82 17.98 -10.16
C PRO A 88 -15.23 19.34 -9.54
N PRO A 89 -15.20 20.43 -10.31
CA PRO A 89 -15.54 21.77 -9.81
C PRO A 89 -17.01 21.92 -9.37
N ARG A 90 -17.89 21.00 -9.81
CA ARG A 90 -19.33 20.99 -9.52
C ARG A 90 -19.89 19.57 -9.59
N SER A 91 -20.96 19.30 -8.84
CA SER A 91 -21.51 17.95 -8.67
C SER A 91 -22.15 17.37 -9.92
N ASP A 92 -22.63 18.22 -10.83
CA ASP A 92 -23.23 17.85 -12.10
C ASP A 92 -22.23 17.86 -13.27
N PHE A 93 -20.92 17.99 -12.98
CA PHE A 93 -19.85 18.14 -13.98
C PHE A 93 -19.94 17.11 -15.10
N ALA A 94 -20.00 15.82 -14.73
CA ALA A 94 -20.03 14.72 -15.69
C ALA A 94 -21.24 14.76 -16.65
N PHE A 95 -22.30 15.50 -16.33
CA PHE A 95 -23.52 15.57 -17.13
C PHE A 95 -23.65 16.85 -17.94
N THR A 96 -22.87 17.89 -17.65
CA THR A 96 -23.01 19.19 -18.31
C THR A 96 -21.68 19.77 -18.78
N MET A 97 -20.71 18.91 -19.10
CA MET A 97 -19.42 19.35 -19.64
C MET A 97 -19.62 20.18 -20.92
N THR A 98 -18.88 21.27 -21.02
CA THR A 98 -18.68 21.98 -22.29
C THR A 98 -17.69 21.22 -23.17
N ALA A 99 -17.65 21.52 -24.47
CA ALA A 99 -16.67 20.91 -25.38
C ALA A 99 -15.20 21.11 -24.92
N ALA A 100 -14.89 22.24 -24.26
CA ALA A 100 -13.56 22.48 -23.70
C ALA A 100 -13.27 21.57 -22.49
N GLU A 101 -14.27 21.35 -21.63
CA GLU A 101 -14.17 20.45 -20.49
C GLU A 101 -14.10 18.97 -20.92
N GLU A 102 -14.83 18.56 -21.96
CA GLU A 102 -14.70 17.23 -22.57
C GLU A 102 -13.29 16.99 -23.13
N ALA A 103 -12.74 17.98 -23.84
CA ALA A 103 -11.37 17.92 -24.34
C ALA A 103 -10.34 17.81 -23.19
N LEU A 104 -10.58 18.52 -22.08
CA LEU A 104 -9.75 18.41 -20.88
C LEU A 104 -9.84 17.01 -20.25
N MET A 105 -11.05 16.44 -20.13
CA MET A 105 -11.23 15.08 -19.60
C MET A 105 -10.59 14.02 -20.49
N LYS A 106 -10.53 14.25 -21.82
CA LYS A 106 -9.76 13.40 -22.71
C LYS A 106 -8.25 13.47 -22.39
N GLN A 107 -7.70 14.67 -22.20
CA GLN A 107 -6.27 14.83 -21.83
C GLN A 107 -5.95 14.16 -20.50
N HIS A 108 -6.85 14.28 -19.52
CA HIS A 108 -6.78 13.58 -18.24
C HIS A 108 -6.78 12.06 -18.42
N SER A 109 -7.70 11.51 -19.21
CA SER A 109 -7.74 10.08 -19.53
C SER A 109 -6.45 9.61 -20.22
N ASP A 110 -5.96 10.36 -21.20
CA ASP A 110 -4.70 10.05 -21.91
C ASP A 110 -3.49 10.12 -20.95
N TYR A 111 -3.51 11.00 -19.95
CA TYR A 111 -2.50 11.07 -18.89
C TYR A 111 -2.53 9.84 -17.99
N LEU A 112 -3.71 9.46 -17.48
CA LEU A 112 -3.84 8.30 -16.60
C LEU A 112 -3.54 6.97 -17.31
N HIS A 113 -3.89 6.82 -18.59
CA HIS A 113 -3.48 5.65 -19.38
C HIS A 113 -1.95 5.53 -19.48
N ARG A 114 -1.23 6.64 -19.67
CA ARG A 114 0.24 6.61 -19.65
C ARG A 114 0.77 6.22 -18.28
N LYS A 115 0.20 6.74 -17.20
CA LYS A 115 0.61 6.37 -15.83
C LYS A 115 0.27 4.93 -15.47
N LEU A 116 -0.79 4.36 -16.04
CA LEU A 116 -1.13 2.95 -15.97
C LEU A 116 -0.06 2.10 -16.68
N ALA A 117 0.34 2.48 -17.89
CA ALA A 117 1.41 1.80 -18.63
C ALA A 117 2.79 1.89 -17.94
N GLU A 118 3.05 2.98 -17.22
CA GLU A 118 4.25 3.16 -16.37
C GLU A 118 4.18 2.38 -15.03
N GLY A 119 3.05 1.73 -14.72
CA GLY A 119 2.83 1.03 -13.44
C GLY A 119 2.64 1.94 -12.22
N ARG A 120 2.53 3.27 -12.44
CA ARG A 120 2.30 4.26 -11.37
C ARG A 120 0.82 4.38 -10.97
N VAL A 121 -0.08 4.09 -11.90
CA VAL A 121 -1.52 3.91 -11.62
C VAL A 121 -1.81 2.42 -11.77
N LEU A 122 -2.56 1.84 -10.84
CA LEU A 122 -2.96 0.43 -10.87
C LEU A 122 -4.35 0.25 -11.49
N LEU A 123 -5.23 1.21 -11.24
CA LEU A 123 -6.59 1.26 -11.77
C LEU A 123 -7.11 2.70 -11.70
N PHE A 124 -7.91 3.12 -12.66
CA PHE A 124 -8.65 4.38 -12.59
C PHE A 124 -9.99 4.29 -13.31
N GLY A 125 -10.91 5.19 -12.98
CA GLY A 125 -12.21 5.30 -13.66
C GLY A 125 -13.19 6.22 -12.94
N PRO A 126 -14.29 6.63 -13.61
CA PRO A 126 -15.34 7.40 -12.97
C PRO A 126 -16.12 6.53 -11.98
N VAL A 127 -16.42 7.08 -10.82
CA VAL A 127 -17.35 6.53 -9.83
C VAL A 127 -18.69 7.24 -9.99
N ALA A 128 -19.72 6.47 -10.33
CA ALA A 128 -21.09 6.96 -10.51
C ALA A 128 -21.81 7.15 -9.16
N ASP A 129 -21.26 8.02 -8.32
CA ASP A 129 -21.85 8.40 -7.04
C ASP A 129 -23.15 9.19 -7.26
N PRO A 130 -24.28 8.77 -6.67
CA PRO A 130 -25.55 9.50 -6.79
C PRO A 130 -25.51 10.95 -6.29
N ALA A 131 -24.58 11.29 -5.39
CA ALA A 131 -24.38 12.66 -4.92
C ALA A 131 -23.62 13.55 -5.93
N GLY A 132 -23.02 12.94 -6.97
CA GLY A 132 -22.24 13.61 -8.00
C GLY A 132 -21.04 12.74 -8.43
N PRO A 133 -20.91 12.38 -9.72
CA PRO A 133 -19.79 11.54 -10.18
C PRO A 133 -18.42 12.16 -9.90
N TRP A 134 -17.44 11.31 -9.57
CA TRP A 134 -16.05 11.72 -9.29
C TRP A 134 -15.05 10.69 -9.87
N GLY A 135 -13.77 11.02 -9.96
CA GLY A 135 -12.75 10.13 -10.54
C GLY A 135 -11.97 9.34 -9.48
N LEU A 136 -11.92 8.01 -9.62
CA LEU A 136 -11.07 7.14 -8.81
C LEU A 136 -9.73 6.92 -9.52
N GLY A 137 -8.63 7.01 -8.78
CA GLY A 137 -7.33 6.49 -9.16
C GLY A 137 -6.69 5.74 -7.99
N ILE A 138 -6.26 4.50 -8.22
CA ILE A 138 -5.42 3.74 -7.30
C ILE A 138 -3.98 3.92 -7.77
N VAL A 139 -3.19 4.64 -7.00
CA VAL A 139 -1.83 5.08 -7.36
C VAL A 139 -0.81 4.34 -6.52
N ARG A 140 0.27 3.88 -7.15
CA ARG A 140 1.44 3.33 -6.49
C ARG A 140 2.56 4.37 -6.50
N ALA A 141 3.11 4.70 -5.32
CA ALA A 141 4.20 5.67 -5.16
C ALA A 141 5.09 5.29 -3.98
N GLU A 142 6.32 5.81 -3.92
CA GLU A 142 7.21 5.58 -2.77
C GLU A 142 6.64 6.14 -1.47
N ASP A 143 5.99 7.29 -1.55
CA ASP A 143 5.41 8.02 -0.43
C ASP A 143 4.26 8.92 -0.92
N GLU A 144 3.66 9.68 0.00
CA GLU A 144 2.57 10.59 -0.29
C GLU A 144 3.01 11.74 -1.23
N GLN A 145 4.27 12.16 -1.17
CA GLN A 145 4.80 13.19 -2.05
C GLN A 145 4.81 12.72 -3.50
N GLY A 146 5.23 11.48 -3.76
CA GLY A 146 5.18 10.89 -5.10
C GLY A 146 3.75 10.73 -5.65
N ALA A 147 2.76 10.50 -4.78
CA ALA A 147 1.34 10.50 -5.17
C ALA A 147 0.85 11.93 -5.48
N ARG A 148 1.20 12.91 -4.64
CA ARG A 148 0.90 14.34 -4.84
C ARG A 148 1.43 14.82 -6.17
N GLU A 149 2.70 14.58 -6.48
CA GLU A 149 3.32 14.95 -7.76
C GLU A 149 2.59 14.37 -8.97
N LEU A 150 2.14 13.12 -8.88
CA LEU A 150 1.35 12.50 -9.96
C LEU A 150 0.00 13.22 -10.14
N THR A 151 -0.69 13.56 -9.04
CA THR A 151 -1.98 14.25 -9.10
C THR A 151 -1.86 15.73 -9.48
N GLU A 152 -0.81 16.44 -9.05
CA GLU A 152 -0.52 17.83 -9.43
C GLU A 152 -0.09 17.95 -10.90
N ALA A 153 0.47 16.87 -11.46
CA ALA A 153 0.78 16.79 -12.88
C ALA A 153 -0.44 16.49 -13.76
N ASP A 154 -1.59 16.19 -13.18
CA ASP A 154 -2.81 15.90 -13.92
C ASP A 154 -3.31 17.14 -14.69
N PRO A 155 -3.67 17.01 -15.98
CA PRO A 155 -4.22 18.12 -16.77
C PRO A 155 -5.39 18.83 -16.10
N THR A 156 -6.28 18.10 -15.42
CA THR A 156 -7.44 18.70 -14.74
C THR A 156 -7.03 19.64 -13.62
N VAL A 157 -6.03 19.27 -12.81
CA VAL A 157 -5.49 20.14 -11.76
C VAL A 157 -4.75 21.33 -12.36
N ARG A 158 -3.89 21.08 -13.36
CA ARG A 158 -3.10 22.15 -14.03
C ARG A 158 -3.95 23.16 -14.78
N SER A 159 -5.17 22.79 -15.17
CA SER A 159 -6.10 23.71 -15.83
C SER A 159 -6.52 24.89 -14.96
N GLY A 160 -6.44 24.76 -13.63
CA GLY A 160 -6.95 25.77 -12.70
C GLY A 160 -8.47 25.88 -12.65
N LEU A 161 -9.21 24.98 -13.31
CA LEU A 161 -10.68 25.01 -13.38
C LEU A 161 -11.38 24.44 -12.14
N GLY A 162 -10.73 24.44 -10.97
CA GLY A 162 -11.33 24.05 -9.69
C GLY A 162 -11.39 22.54 -9.40
N PHE A 163 -10.75 21.70 -10.23
CA PHE A 163 -10.52 20.30 -9.90
C PHE A 163 -9.53 20.16 -8.74
N ARG A 164 -9.76 19.16 -7.88
CA ARG A 164 -8.85 18.86 -6.77
C ARG A 164 -8.82 17.37 -6.47
N TYR A 165 -7.71 16.91 -5.91
CA TYR A 165 -7.58 15.55 -5.41
C TYR A 165 -7.70 15.49 -3.89
N GLU A 166 -8.40 14.47 -3.40
CA GLU A 166 -8.20 13.92 -2.06
C GLU A 166 -7.32 12.68 -2.18
N ILE A 167 -6.22 12.64 -1.42
CA ILE A 167 -5.23 11.56 -1.47
C ILE A 167 -5.19 10.91 -0.09
N LEU A 168 -5.46 9.61 -0.04
CA LEU A 168 -5.48 8.84 1.20
C LEU A 168 -4.63 7.56 1.04
N PRO A 169 -3.70 7.27 1.94
CA PRO A 169 -2.96 6.01 1.91
C PRO A 169 -3.90 4.83 2.21
N LEU A 170 -3.76 3.73 1.46
CA LEU A 170 -4.35 2.45 1.86
C LEU A 170 -3.50 1.87 2.98
N ILE A 171 -4.13 1.49 4.09
CA ILE A 171 -3.46 0.80 5.22
C ILE A 171 -2.84 -0.51 4.74
N THR A 172 -3.57 -1.25 3.90
CA THR A 172 -3.12 -2.47 3.23
C THR A 172 -3.72 -2.48 1.82
N ALA A 173 -2.92 -2.87 0.83
CA ALA A 173 -3.38 -3.11 -0.53
C ALA A 173 -3.02 -4.54 -0.94
N VAL A 174 -3.98 -5.23 -1.56
CA VAL A 174 -3.79 -6.53 -2.22
C VAL A 174 -3.99 -6.26 -3.70
N THR A 175 -2.95 -6.49 -4.51
CA THR A 175 -2.89 -6.11 -5.93
C THR A 175 -2.53 -7.30 -6.78
#